data_AF-A0A7V2QB52-F1
#
_entry.id   AF-A0A7V2QB52-F1
#
_cell.length_a   1.000
_cell.length_b   1.000
_cell.length_c   1.000
_cell.angle_alpha   90.00
_cell.angle_beta   90.00
_cell.angle_gamma   90.00
#
_symmetry.space_group_name_H-M   'P 1'
#
loop_
_entity.id
_entity.type
_entity.pdbx_description
1 polymer ?
#
loop_
_entity_poly.entity_id
_entity_poly.type
_entity_poly.pdbx_seq_one_letter_code
_entity_poly.pdbx_strand_id
1 'polypeptide(L)'
;MSISKGVDREVPAGDHWHRDLLTRMAEATLNREQVLAAGTAHQLADYLGFRHFYRHSYSFFLDWDELVGLVAPLLEIWAQTKQDVLRFLDGLSKPLEGR
;
A
#
# COMPACT_ATOMS: atom_id res chain seq x y z
N MET A 1 -2.90 1.42 -9.10
CA MET A 1 -3.09 0.67 -10.37
C MET A 1 -2.02 0.97 -11.43
N SER A 2 -1.52 2.19 -11.59
CA SER A 2 -0.51 2.49 -12.63
C SER A 2 0.83 1.75 -12.49
N ILE A 3 1.34 1.55 -11.27
CA ILE A 3 2.62 0.84 -11.07
C ILE A 3 2.48 -0.64 -11.45
N SER A 4 1.47 -1.35 -10.94
CA SER A 4 1.27 -2.76 -11.32
C SER A 4 0.96 -2.95 -12.80
N LYS A 5 0.19 -2.04 -13.42
CA LYS A 5 -0.07 -2.10 -14.88
C LYS A 5 1.19 -1.81 -15.71
N GLY A 6 1.98 -0.82 -15.30
CA GLY A 6 3.12 -0.33 -16.07
C GLY A 6 4.41 -1.12 -15.86
N VAL A 7 4.62 -1.70 -14.68
CA VAL A 7 5.87 -2.35 -14.27
C VAL A 7 5.69 -3.86 -14.12
N ASP A 8 4.69 -4.28 -13.31
CA ASP A 8 4.52 -5.70 -12.97
C ASP A 8 3.71 -6.49 -14.02
N ARG A 9 3.06 -5.80 -14.98
CA ARG A 9 2.15 -6.31 -16.03
C ARG A 9 0.92 -7.10 -15.54
N GLU A 10 0.89 -7.48 -14.27
CA GLU A 10 -0.25 -8.10 -13.61
C GLU A 10 -0.88 -7.16 -12.58
N VAL A 11 -2.20 -7.03 -12.66
CA VAL A 11 -2.98 -6.35 -11.63
C VAL A 11 -3.80 -7.40 -10.88
N PRO A 12 -3.71 -7.47 -9.54
CA PRO A 12 -4.60 -8.33 -8.77
C PRO A 12 -6.07 -8.03 -9.11
N ALA A 13 -6.89 -9.09 -9.15
CA ALA A 13 -8.31 -9.01 -9.48
C ALA A 13 -9.14 -9.77 -8.44
N GLY A 14 -10.45 -9.50 -8.39
CA GLY A 14 -11.37 -10.09 -7.41
C GLY A 14 -11.49 -9.29 -6.11
N ASP A 15 -12.32 -9.73 -5.16
CA ASP A 15 -12.75 -8.89 -4.02
C ASP A 15 -11.63 -8.45 -3.08
N HIS A 16 -10.52 -9.20 -3.02
CA HIS A 16 -9.36 -8.94 -2.16
C HIS A 16 -8.20 -8.24 -2.87
N TRP A 17 -8.38 -7.79 -4.12
CA TRP A 17 -7.30 -7.28 -4.96
C TRP A 17 -6.46 -6.17 -4.31
N HIS A 18 -7.07 -5.33 -3.46
CA HIS A 18 -6.38 -4.23 -2.79
C HIS A 18 -5.32 -4.73 -1.80
N ARG A 19 -5.60 -5.82 -1.08
CA ARG A 19 -4.66 -6.42 -0.12
C ARG A 19 -3.51 -7.07 -0.87
N ASP A 20 -3.82 -7.83 -1.91
CA ASP A 20 -2.81 -8.50 -2.73
C ASP A 20 -1.91 -7.48 -3.44
N LEU A 21 -2.46 -6.33 -3.86
CA LEU A 21 -1.67 -5.21 -4.38
C LEU A 21 -0.70 -4.68 -3.33
N LEU A 22 -1.17 -4.46 -2.09
CA LEU A 22 -0.34 -3.93 -1.01
C LEU A 22 0.82 -4.88 -0.68
N THR A 23 0.54 -6.18 -0.58
CA THR A 23 1.56 -7.22 -0.39
C THR A 23 2.59 -7.19 -1.51
N ARG A 24 2.14 -7.18 -2.78
CA ARG A 24 3.05 -7.10 -3.93
C ARG A 24 3.90 -5.82 -3.92
N MET A 25 3.36 -4.69 -3.47
CA MET A 25 4.10 -3.42 -3.41
C MET A 25 5.17 -3.40 -2.32
N ALA A 26 5.01 -4.21 -1.26
CA ALA A 26 5.99 -4.36 -0.19
C ALA A 26 7.15 -5.30 -0.58
N GLU A 27 6.98 -6.10 -1.61
CA GLU A 27 7.98 -7.06 -2.09
C GLU A 27 8.79 -6.50 -3.26
N ALA A 28 10.09 -6.79 -3.26
CA ALA A 28 10.92 -6.65 -4.45
C ALA A 28 10.64 -7.81 -5.40
N THR A 29 10.67 -7.54 -6.70
CA THR A 29 10.52 -8.55 -7.75
C THR A 29 11.79 -8.59 -8.60
N LEU A 30 11.83 -9.49 -9.59
CA LEU A 30 12.92 -9.52 -10.56
C LEU A 30 13.01 -8.22 -11.39
N ASN A 31 11.90 -7.48 -11.52
CA ASN A 31 11.80 -6.32 -12.42
C ASN A 31 11.79 -4.98 -11.68
N ARG A 32 11.70 -4.97 -10.35
CA ARG A 32 11.70 -3.75 -9.55
C ARG A 32 12.05 -4.01 -8.09
N GLU A 33 12.59 -3.00 -7.44
CA GLU A 33 12.67 -2.98 -5.98
C GLU A 33 11.27 -2.85 -5.34
N GLN A 34 11.22 -3.01 -4.01
CA GLN A 34 9.99 -2.78 -3.26
C GLN A 34 9.53 -1.32 -3.42
N VAL A 35 8.23 -1.11 -3.62
CA VAL A 35 7.65 0.24 -3.74
C VAL A 35 7.41 0.84 -2.36
N LEU A 36 7.04 0.00 -1.39
CA LEU A 36 6.75 0.37 -0.02
C LEU A 36 7.68 -0.38 0.92
N ALA A 37 8.12 0.27 1.99
CA ALA A 37 8.77 -0.44 3.08
C ALA A 37 7.76 -1.38 3.77
N ALA A 38 8.24 -2.52 4.27
CA ALA A 38 7.40 -3.52 4.92
C ALA A 38 6.57 -2.93 6.09
N GLY A 39 7.17 -2.03 6.89
CA GLY A 39 6.47 -1.34 7.97
C GLY A 39 5.33 -0.43 7.49
N THR A 40 5.56 0.31 6.40
CA THR A 40 4.55 1.18 5.78
C THR A 40 3.43 0.37 5.15
N ALA A 41 3.75 -0.75 4.50
CA ALA A 41 2.75 -1.66 3.98
C ALA A 41 1.92 -2.30 5.10
N HIS A 42 2.53 -2.64 6.25
CA HIS A 42 1.80 -3.14 7.41
C HIS A 42 0.80 -2.11 7.94
N GLN A 43 1.24 -0.87 8.14
CA GLN A 43 0.38 0.23 8.59
C GLN A 43 -0.78 0.50 7.60
N LEU A 44 -0.52 0.45 6.29
CA LEU A 44 -1.55 0.61 5.26
C LEU A 44 -2.57 -0.55 5.23
N ALA A 45 -2.21 -1.73 5.74
CA ALA A 45 -3.12 -2.88 5.80
C ALA A 45 -4.29 -2.62 6.76
N ASP A 46 -4.05 -1.90 7.86
CA ASP A 46 -5.09 -1.55 8.84
C ASP A 46 -6.18 -0.67 8.21
N TYR A 47 -5.78 0.29 7.35
CA TYR A 47 -6.73 1.12 6.60
C TYR A 47 -7.51 0.32 5.54
N LEU A 48 -6.90 -0.68 4.91
CA LEU A 48 -7.59 -1.59 4.00
C LEU A 48 -8.61 -2.46 4.75
N GLY A 49 -8.23 -2.95 5.93
CA GLY A 49 -9.10 -3.69 6.84
C GLY A 49 -10.31 -2.84 7.25
N PHE A 50 -10.07 -1.61 7.67
CA PHE A 50 -11.13 -0.65 8.00
C PHE A 50 -12.05 -0.39 6.81
N ARG A 51 -11.52 -0.18 5.60
CA ARG A 51 -12.35 0.01 4.39
C ARG A 51 -13.19 -1.21 4.07
N HIS A 52 -12.64 -2.42 4.23
CA HIS A 52 -13.38 -3.66 4.01
C HIS A 52 -14.50 -3.79 5.05
N PHE A 53 -14.17 -3.63 6.33
CA PHE A 53 -15.12 -3.63 7.44
C PHE A 53 -16.24 -2.62 7.21
N TYR A 54 -15.92 -1.36 6.93
CA TYR A 54 -16.89 -0.29 6.69
C TYR A 54 -17.84 -0.62 5.53
N ARG A 55 -17.32 -1.22 4.44
CA ARG A 55 -18.14 -1.54 3.26
C ARG A 55 -19.07 -2.74 3.47
N HIS A 56 -18.75 -3.64 4.39
CA HIS A 56 -19.54 -4.86 4.64
C HIS A 56 -20.35 -4.83 5.94
N SER A 57 -20.05 -3.95 6.88
CA SER A 57 -20.67 -3.93 8.22
C SER A 57 -22.03 -3.23 8.30
N TYR A 58 -22.60 -2.75 7.18
CA TYR A 58 -23.95 -2.15 7.09
C TYR A 58 -24.35 -1.40 8.38
N SER A 59 -23.76 -0.22 8.58
CA SER A 59 -24.17 0.83 9.54
C SER A 59 -24.64 0.33 10.92
N PHE A 60 -23.88 0.59 12.00
CA PHE A 60 -24.44 1.24 13.21
C PHE A 60 -23.46 1.38 14.38
N PHE A 61 -22.28 0.76 14.35
CA PHE A 61 -21.26 0.97 15.38
C PHE A 61 -19.89 1.17 14.75
N LEU A 62 -19.57 2.42 14.40
CA LEU A 62 -18.17 2.82 14.32
C LEU A 62 -17.66 2.96 15.74
N ASP A 63 -16.75 2.06 16.12
CA ASP A 63 -16.00 2.20 17.36
C ASP A 63 -15.03 3.38 17.20
N TRP A 64 -15.19 4.39 18.06
CA TRP A 64 -14.33 5.57 18.04
C TRP A 64 -12.92 5.21 18.49
N ASP A 65 -12.73 4.24 19.39
CA ASP A 65 -11.39 3.86 19.82
C ASP A 65 -10.60 3.23 18.65
N GLU A 66 -11.26 2.43 17.80
CA GLU A 66 -10.66 1.88 16.57
C GLU A 66 -10.35 2.98 15.55
N LEU A 67 -11.25 3.95 15.39
CA LEU A 67 -11.05 5.09 14.47
C LEU A 67 -9.88 5.99 14.89
N VAL A 68 -9.71 6.27 16.19
CA VAL A 68 -8.58 7.07 16.69
C VAL A 68 -7.26 6.42 16.28
N GLY A 69 -7.17 5.09 16.39
CA GLY A 69 -5.98 4.32 15.99
C GLY A 69 -5.59 4.52 14.53
N LEU A 70 -6.56 4.78 13.65
CA LEU A 70 -6.33 5.05 12.23
C LEU A 70 -6.11 6.54 11.93
N VAL A 71 -6.80 7.44 12.63
CA VAL A 71 -6.74 8.87 12.35
C VAL A 71 -5.51 9.53 12.95
N ALA A 72 -5.13 9.16 14.18
CA ALA A 72 -4.01 9.79 14.89
C ALA A 72 -2.67 9.70 14.11
N PRO A 73 -2.26 8.55 13.55
CA PRO A 73 -1.03 8.44 12.79
C PRO A 73 -1.18 8.77 11.30
N LEU A 74 -2.37 9.19 10.82
CA LEU A 74 -2.68 9.30 9.40
C LEU A 74 -1.68 10.19 8.63
N LEU A 75 -1.34 11.35 9.19
CA LEU A 75 -0.42 12.29 8.54
C LEU A 75 1.01 11.73 8.45
N GLU A 76 1.45 11.01 9.47
CA GLU A 76 2.76 10.37 9.51
C GLU A 76 2.83 9.23 8.48
N ILE A 77 1.83 8.35 8.48
CA ILE A 77 1.75 7.22 7.55
C ILE A 77 1.64 7.71 6.11
N TRP A 78 0.91 8.80 5.87
CA TRP A 78 0.85 9.45 4.56
C TRP A 78 2.23 10.01 4.13
N ALA A 79 2.94 10.68 5.04
CA ALA A 79 4.27 11.20 4.75
C ALA A 79 5.24 10.06 4.42
N GLN A 80 5.22 8.97 5.19
CA GLN A 80 6.05 7.79 4.96
C GLN A 80 5.71 7.12 3.62
N THR A 81 4.43 6.93 3.33
CA THR A 81 3.95 6.37 2.05
C THR A 81 4.44 7.21 0.88
N LYS A 82 4.34 8.53 0.99
CA LYS A 82 4.82 9.45 -0.05
C LYS A 82 6.33 9.35 -0.24
N GLN A 83 7.10 9.27 0.85
CA GLN A 83 8.55 9.11 0.77
C GLN A 83 8.95 7.80 0.11
N ASP A 84 8.30 6.69 0.44
CA ASP A 84 8.60 5.40 -0.15
C ASP A 84 8.32 5.39 -1.66
N VAL A 85 7.17 5.93 -2.08
CA VAL A 85 6.84 6.06 -3.51
C VAL A 85 7.83 6.98 -4.22
N LEU A 86 8.22 8.11 -3.63
CA LEU A 86 9.21 9.01 -4.23
C LEU A 86 10.59 8.35 -4.35
N ARG A 87 11.01 7.58 -3.35
CA ARG A 87 12.27 6.82 -3.38
C ARG A 87 12.24 5.79 -4.50
N PHE A 88 11.13 5.07 -4.64
CA PHE A 88 10.93 4.12 -5.73
C PHE A 88 11.02 4.81 -7.10
N LEU A 89 10.35 5.95 -7.28
CA LEU A 89 10.37 6.71 -8.52
C LEU A 89 11.76 7.28 -8.86
N ASP A 90 12.53 7.74 -7.87
CA ASP A 90 13.93 8.17 -8.06
C ASP A 90 14.79 6.99 -8.56
N GLY A 91 14.58 5.80 -7.99
CA GLY A 91 15.26 4.57 -8.41
C GLY A 91 15.00 4.19 -9.87
N LEU A 92 13.80 4.45 -10.40
CA LEU A 92 13.48 4.20 -11.81
C LEU A 92 14.23 5.11 -12.80
N SER A 93 14.70 6.28 -12.34
CA SER A 93 15.45 7.23 -13.18
C SER A 93 16.93 6.85 -13.33
N LYS A 94 17.43 5.95 -12.49
CA LYS A 94 18.78 5.41 -12.56
C LYS A 94 18.77 4.17 -13.45
N PRO A 95 19.62 4.09 -14.49
CA PRO A 95 19.75 2.86 -15.28
C PRO A 95 20.05 1.69 -14.34
N LEU A 96 19.40 0.56 -14.56
CA LEU A 96 19.73 -0.70 -13.89
C LEU A 96 21.12 -1.16 -14.38
N GLU A 97 22.17 -0.53 -13.87
CA GLU A 97 23.54 -0.98 -14.07
C GLU A 97 23.76 -2.26 -13.27
N GLY A 98 23.76 -3.39 -13.98
CA GLY A 98 24.49 -4.61 -13.64
C GLY A 98 24.08 -5.33 -12.36
N ARG A 99 23.17 -6.28 -12.48
CA ARG A 99 23.18 -7.52 -11.68
C ARG A 99 23.04 -8.72 -12.61
#